data_AF-A0A1R3UKS6-F1
#
_entry.id   AF-A0A1R3UKS6-F1
#
_cell.length_a   1.000
_cell.length_b   1.000
_cell.length_c   1.000
_cell.angle_alpha   90.00
_cell.angle_beta   90.00
_cell.angle_gamma   90.00
#
_symmetry.space_group_name_H-M   'P 1'
#
loop_
_entity.id
_entity.type
_entity.pdbx_description
1 polymer ?
#
loop_
_entity_poly.entity_id
_entity_poly.type
_entity_poly.pdbx_seq_one_letter_code
_entity_poly.pdbx_strand_id
1 'polypeptide(L)'
;MSAPDPFEQRRQQRALKAAERLAKKDGHRCHDCGHKFARLKMSRCPACLDKRSDQEAALRERHSHQALPTLVQDRLLKQLAAGEDPVQVCAELNITTQRIYHHRLYDPAWEQALDEALTAGRAAGLEHGHSSTYKWDRCRCPECKAAHHPKEPVFDLEGMAARDRRRRAEKRRLRRWEVVQRAKEDRETHPVKGPVGPGALNDP
;
A
#
# COMPACT_ATOMS: atom_id res chain seq x y z
N MET A 1 -53.49 -2.01 -32.14
CA MET A 1 -52.18 -1.43 -31.74
C MET A 1 -51.15 -2.53 -31.88
N SER A 2 -50.22 -2.40 -32.82
CA SER A 2 -49.22 -3.45 -33.07
C SER A 2 -48.17 -3.46 -31.96
N ALA A 3 -47.78 -4.65 -31.50
CA ALA A 3 -46.72 -4.79 -30.53
C ALA A 3 -45.39 -4.24 -31.10
N PRO A 4 -44.59 -3.50 -30.31
CA PRO A 4 -43.34 -2.95 -30.80
C PRO A 4 -42.32 -4.04 -31.13
N ASP A 5 -41.57 -3.84 -32.21
CA ASP A 5 -40.54 -4.77 -32.71
C ASP A 5 -39.54 -5.14 -31.59
N PRO A 6 -39.28 -6.43 -31.33
CA PRO A 6 -38.28 -6.88 -30.36
C PRO A 6 -36.89 -6.24 -30.53
N PHE A 7 -36.48 -5.85 -31.74
CA PHE A 7 -35.23 -5.12 -31.94
C PHE A 7 -35.29 -3.69 -31.43
N GLU A 8 -36.42 -3.02 -31.62
CA GLU A 8 -36.67 -1.68 -31.11
C GLU A 8 -36.74 -1.66 -29.58
N GLN A 9 -37.39 -2.65 -28.96
CA GLN A 9 -37.40 -2.82 -27.50
C GLN A 9 -35.99 -3.00 -26.93
N ARG A 10 -35.13 -3.81 -27.58
CA ARG A 10 -33.72 -3.99 -27.17
C ARG A 10 -32.91 -2.71 -27.35
N ARG A 11 -33.15 -1.94 -28.42
CA ARG A 11 -32.50 -0.64 -28.65
C ARG A 11 -32.88 0.36 -27.56
N GLN A 12 -34.16 0.42 -27.19
CA GLN A 12 -34.66 1.27 -26.10
C GLN A 12 -34.08 0.87 -24.73
N GLN A 13 -34.06 -0.42 -24.39
CA GLN A 13 -33.43 -0.89 -23.14
C GLN A 13 -31.92 -0.58 -23.07
N ARG A 14 -31.21 -0.70 -24.20
CA ARG A 14 -29.78 -0.33 -24.28
C ARG A 14 -29.59 1.18 -24.09
N ALA A 15 -30.45 2.01 -24.68
CA ALA A 15 -30.41 3.46 -24.51
C ALA A 15 -30.68 3.86 -23.05
N LEU A 16 -31.67 3.25 -22.39
CA LEU A 16 -31.97 3.47 -20.97
C LEU A 16 -30.79 3.08 -20.07
N LYS A 17 -30.22 1.88 -20.26
CA LYS A 17 -29.02 1.45 -19.51
C LYS A 17 -27.80 2.34 -19.79
N ALA A 18 -27.65 2.85 -21.01
CA ALA A 18 -26.59 3.79 -21.35
C ALA A 18 -26.80 5.13 -20.65
N ALA A 19 -28.03 5.64 -20.62
CA ALA A 19 -28.41 6.85 -19.89
C ALA A 19 -28.20 6.70 -18.38
N GLU A 20 -28.59 5.57 -17.77
CA GLU A 20 -28.31 5.27 -16.36
C GLU A 20 -26.80 5.22 -16.06
N ARG A 21 -26.00 4.66 -16.97
CA ARG A 21 -24.54 4.63 -16.85
C ARG A 21 -23.92 6.01 -16.99
N LEU A 22 -24.46 6.87 -17.85
CA LEU A 22 -24.06 8.27 -18.03
C LEU A 22 -24.43 9.10 -16.79
N ALA A 23 -25.64 8.95 -16.25
CA ALA A 23 -26.07 9.59 -15.01
C ALA A 23 -25.24 9.13 -13.79
N LYS A 24 -24.81 7.85 -13.73
CA LYS A 24 -23.83 7.36 -12.73
C LYS A 24 -22.40 7.85 -12.98
N LYS A 25 -22.06 8.29 -14.19
CA LYS A 25 -20.72 8.76 -14.59
C LYS A 25 -20.43 10.20 -14.15
N ASP A 26 -21.43 10.94 -13.68
CA ASP A 26 -21.22 12.16 -12.90
C ASP A 26 -20.75 11.87 -11.45
N GLY A 27 -20.27 10.65 -11.21
CA GLY A 27 -19.25 10.26 -10.25
C GLY A 27 -17.99 11.10 -10.45
N HIS A 28 -18.10 12.32 -9.96
CA HIS A 28 -17.30 12.89 -8.92
C HIS A 28 -15.80 12.78 -9.20
N ARG A 29 -15.24 13.98 -9.34
CA ARG A 29 -13.96 14.22 -9.97
C ARG A 29 -12.95 14.62 -8.96
N CYS A 30 -11.71 14.39 -9.35
CA CYS A 30 -10.72 15.31 -8.93
C CYS A 30 -9.68 15.72 -9.91
N HIS A 31 -9.05 16.74 -9.42
CA HIS A 31 -8.24 17.81 -9.82
C HIS A 31 -7.14 18.09 -8.74
N ASP A 32 -6.88 17.16 -7.81
CA ASP A 32 -6.38 17.30 -6.42
C ASP A 32 -7.11 18.26 -5.46
N CYS A 33 -8.22 17.90 -4.77
CA CYS A 33 -8.80 18.80 -3.74
C CYS A 33 -9.12 20.13 -4.43
N GLY A 34 -9.90 20.05 -5.53
CA GLY A 34 -11.27 19.50 -5.50
C GLY A 34 -11.52 18.03 -5.88
N HIS A 35 -11.34 17.09 -4.93
CA HIS A 35 -11.62 15.65 -5.05
C HIS A 35 -13.09 15.36 -4.74
N LYS A 36 -13.72 14.55 -5.59
CA LYS A 36 -15.03 13.92 -5.48
C LYS A 36 -14.79 12.56 -6.14
N PHE A 37 -15.30 11.44 -5.61
CA PHE A 37 -15.15 10.13 -6.25
C PHE A 37 -16.14 9.06 -5.81
N ALA A 38 -16.31 8.04 -6.66
CA ALA A 38 -16.84 6.71 -6.34
C ALA A 38 -15.77 5.57 -6.39
N ARG A 39 -14.53 5.85 -6.83
CA ARG A 39 -13.39 4.89 -6.91
C ARG A 39 -12.06 5.60 -6.64
N LEU A 40 -11.58 5.60 -5.39
CA LEU A 40 -10.38 6.29 -4.89
C LEU A 40 -9.03 5.81 -5.46
N LYS A 41 -9.01 4.77 -6.31
CA LYS A 41 -7.76 4.08 -6.70
C LYS A 41 -6.80 4.95 -7.53
N MET A 42 -7.28 6.02 -8.18
CA MET A 42 -6.48 6.80 -9.14
C MET A 42 -6.01 8.18 -8.63
N SER A 43 -6.47 8.65 -7.47
CA SER A 43 -5.94 9.89 -6.88
C SER A 43 -4.49 9.73 -6.44
N ARG A 44 -3.68 10.77 -6.64
CA ARG A 44 -2.35 10.93 -6.03
C ARG A 44 -2.25 12.07 -5.00
N CYS A 45 -3.30 12.89 -4.84
CA CYS A 45 -3.44 13.88 -3.76
C CYS A 45 -3.16 13.24 -2.38
N PRO A 46 -2.32 13.85 -1.51
CA PRO A 46 -2.04 13.35 -0.16
C PRO A 46 -3.31 13.12 0.66
N ALA A 47 -4.18 14.13 0.80
CA ALA A 47 -5.42 14.02 1.59
C ALA A 47 -6.36 12.87 1.15
N CYS A 48 -6.27 12.48 -0.11
CA CYS A 48 -7.13 11.51 -0.75
C CYS A 48 -6.52 10.11 -0.71
N LEU A 49 -5.19 10.05 -0.67
CA LEU A 49 -4.45 8.86 -0.29
C LEU A 49 -4.69 8.53 1.18
N ASP A 50 -4.68 9.52 2.08
CA ASP A 50 -4.94 9.33 3.50
C ASP A 50 -6.37 8.80 3.70
N LYS A 51 -7.37 9.48 3.12
CA LYS A 51 -8.76 9.00 3.21
C LYS A 51 -8.98 7.62 2.60
N ARG A 52 -8.27 7.29 1.50
CA ARG A 52 -8.30 5.93 0.93
C ARG A 52 -7.64 4.94 1.88
N SER A 53 -6.50 5.31 2.47
CA SER A 53 -5.79 4.51 3.46
C SER A 53 -6.73 4.14 4.61
N ASP A 54 -7.49 5.10 5.13
CA ASP A 54 -8.43 4.89 6.23
C ASP A 54 -9.59 3.97 5.82
N GLN A 55 -10.20 4.20 4.65
CA GLN A 55 -11.28 3.34 4.16
C GLN A 55 -10.82 1.92 3.83
N GLU A 56 -9.63 1.77 3.24
CA GLU A 56 -9.01 0.48 2.96
C GLU A 56 -8.55 -0.20 4.26
N ALA A 57 -8.09 0.55 5.25
CA ALA A 57 -7.78 0.05 6.59
C ALA A 57 -9.05 -0.50 7.26
N ALA A 58 -10.13 0.29 7.33
CA ALA A 58 -11.41 -0.14 7.90
C ALA A 58 -12.05 -1.31 7.13
N LEU A 59 -11.88 -1.37 5.80
CA LEU A 59 -12.32 -2.53 5.01
C LEU A 59 -11.50 -3.78 5.34
N ARG A 60 -10.17 -3.63 5.43
CA ARG A 60 -9.26 -4.74 5.77
C ARG A 60 -9.51 -5.25 7.18
N GLU A 61 -9.72 -4.36 8.15
CA GLU A 61 -10.10 -4.67 9.53
C GLU A 61 -11.40 -5.49 9.54
N ARG A 62 -12.48 -4.99 8.91
CA ARG A 62 -13.75 -5.73 8.80
C ARG A 62 -13.59 -7.11 8.14
N HIS A 63 -12.86 -7.19 7.03
CA HIS A 63 -12.57 -8.47 6.38
C HIS A 63 -11.75 -9.39 7.28
N SER A 64 -10.86 -8.84 8.10
CA SER A 64 -10.04 -9.59 9.05
C SER A 64 -10.91 -10.22 10.14
N HIS A 65 -11.80 -9.45 10.76
CA HIS A 65 -12.75 -9.96 11.76
C HIS A 65 -13.74 -10.98 11.18
N GLN A 66 -14.18 -10.79 9.94
CA GLN A 66 -15.02 -11.78 9.25
C GLN A 66 -14.25 -13.08 8.95
N ALA A 67 -12.96 -12.97 8.62
CA ALA A 67 -12.13 -14.13 8.29
C ALA A 67 -11.71 -14.94 9.53
N LEU A 68 -11.70 -14.32 10.72
CA LEU A 68 -11.36 -14.95 11.99
C LEU A 68 -12.39 -14.54 13.07
N PRO A 69 -13.55 -15.21 13.14
CA PRO A 69 -14.60 -14.90 14.11
C PRO A 69 -14.13 -15.08 15.57
N THR A 70 -14.67 -14.27 16.50
CA THR A 70 -14.28 -14.27 17.92
C THR A 70 -14.32 -15.65 18.58
N LEU A 71 -15.31 -16.49 18.29
CA LEU A 71 -15.37 -17.85 18.84
C LEU A 71 -14.14 -18.69 18.44
N VAL A 72 -13.66 -18.53 17.20
CA VAL A 72 -12.46 -19.22 16.69
C VAL A 72 -11.22 -18.63 17.33
N GLN A 73 -11.18 -17.31 17.55
CA GLN A 73 -10.12 -16.62 18.27
C GLN A 73 -9.94 -17.19 19.69
N ASP A 74 -11.02 -17.24 20.47
CA ASP A 74 -10.98 -17.72 21.86
C ASP A 74 -10.51 -19.17 21.95
N ARG A 75 -11.01 -20.03 21.05
CA ARG A 75 -10.60 -21.44 21.00
C ARG A 75 -9.13 -21.58 20.63
N LEU A 76 -8.66 -20.83 19.63
CA LEU A 76 -7.25 -20.80 19.24
C LEU A 76 -6.38 -20.38 20.44
N LEU A 77 -6.68 -19.26 21.08
CA LEU A 77 -5.89 -18.74 22.21
C LEU A 77 -5.83 -19.75 23.35
N LYS A 78 -6.94 -20.42 23.66
CA LYS A 78 -6.99 -21.45 24.70
C LYS A 78 -6.10 -22.65 24.38
N GLN A 79 -6.15 -23.17 23.15
CA GLN A 79 -5.32 -24.30 22.71
C GLN A 79 -3.83 -23.93 22.69
N LEU A 80 -3.49 -22.73 22.22
CA LEU A 80 -2.12 -22.22 22.24
C LEU A 80 -1.60 -22.05 23.67
N ALA A 81 -2.41 -21.51 24.58
CA ALA A 81 -2.04 -21.36 25.99
C ALA A 81 -1.84 -22.72 26.70
N ALA A 82 -2.48 -23.79 26.21
CA ALA A 82 -2.25 -25.15 26.67
C ALA A 82 -0.96 -25.78 26.11
N GLY A 83 -0.25 -25.07 25.21
CA GLY A 83 1.00 -25.52 24.60
C GLY A 83 0.83 -26.37 23.34
N GLU A 84 -0.36 -26.39 22.73
CA GLU A 84 -0.58 -27.09 21.46
C GLU A 84 0.20 -26.42 20.30
N ASP A 85 0.64 -27.22 19.31
CA ASP A 85 1.42 -26.71 18.17
C ASP A 85 0.55 -25.79 17.29
N PRO A 86 1.00 -24.55 17.00
CA PRO A 86 0.18 -23.59 16.25
C PRO A 86 -0.27 -24.09 14.87
N VAL A 87 0.54 -24.91 14.18
CA VAL A 87 0.17 -25.42 12.85
C VAL A 87 -0.95 -26.45 12.97
N GLN A 88 -0.90 -27.32 13.97
CA GLN A 88 -1.94 -28.31 14.25
C GLN A 88 -3.25 -27.64 14.64
N VAL A 89 -3.23 -26.71 15.60
CA VAL A 89 -4.44 -25.99 16.03
C VAL A 89 -5.09 -25.25 14.87
N CYS A 90 -4.29 -24.61 14.00
CA CYS A 90 -4.81 -23.97 12.79
C CYS A 90 -5.54 -24.95 11.87
N ALA A 91 -4.95 -26.13 11.65
CA ALA A 91 -5.53 -27.16 10.79
C ALA A 91 -6.87 -27.67 11.36
N GLU A 92 -6.95 -27.90 12.67
CA GLU A 92 -8.19 -28.30 13.36
C GLU A 92 -9.30 -27.26 13.25
N LEU A 93 -8.94 -25.98 13.35
CA LEU A 93 -9.88 -24.85 13.24
C LEU A 93 -10.18 -24.46 11.78
N ASN A 94 -9.62 -25.18 10.80
CA ASN A 94 -9.74 -24.90 9.37
C ASN A 94 -9.34 -23.46 9.00
N ILE A 95 -8.26 -22.96 9.60
CA ILE A 95 -7.66 -21.65 9.30
C ILE A 95 -6.17 -21.82 8.97
N THR A 96 -5.57 -20.78 8.40
CA THR A 96 -4.13 -20.79 8.10
C THR A 96 -3.36 -19.98 9.15
N THR A 97 -2.12 -20.37 9.43
CA THR A 97 -1.21 -19.62 10.32
C THR A 97 -1.02 -18.18 9.86
N GLN A 98 -0.91 -17.97 8.53
CA GLN A 98 -0.83 -16.64 7.95
C GLN A 98 -2.04 -15.76 8.32
N ARG A 99 -3.25 -16.33 8.40
CA ARG A 99 -4.45 -15.58 8.75
C ARG A 99 -4.36 -15.02 10.18
N ILE A 100 -3.91 -15.82 11.14
CA ILE A 100 -3.70 -15.40 12.54
C ILE A 100 -2.69 -14.25 12.61
N TYR A 101 -1.54 -14.41 11.96
CA TYR A 101 -0.50 -13.40 11.97
C TYR A 101 -0.82 -12.16 11.13
N HIS A 102 -1.71 -12.26 10.14
CA HIS A 102 -2.23 -11.07 9.44
C HIS A 102 -3.26 -10.33 10.29
N HIS A 103 -4.05 -11.03 11.12
CA HIS A 103 -5.07 -10.39 11.96
C HIS A 103 -4.45 -9.40 12.96
N ARG A 104 -3.27 -9.73 13.50
CA ARG A 104 -2.49 -8.87 14.41
C ARG A 104 -2.18 -7.47 13.84
N LEU A 105 -2.15 -7.32 12.50
CA LEU A 105 -1.86 -6.04 11.85
C LEU A 105 -3.02 -5.04 11.96
N TYR A 106 -4.22 -5.54 12.27
CA TYR A 106 -5.45 -4.75 12.30
C TYR A 106 -6.05 -4.69 13.72
N ASP A 107 -5.71 -5.64 14.59
CA ASP A 107 -6.19 -5.70 15.96
C ASP A 107 -5.00 -5.84 16.95
N PRO A 108 -4.59 -4.73 17.59
CA PRO A 108 -3.51 -4.76 18.60
C PRO A 108 -3.87 -5.56 19.85
N ALA A 109 -5.14 -5.63 20.23
CA ALA A 109 -5.57 -6.42 21.40
C ALA A 109 -5.42 -7.91 21.10
N TRP A 110 -5.75 -8.33 19.87
CA TRP A 110 -5.46 -9.69 19.39
C TRP A 110 -3.95 -10.00 19.38
N GLU A 111 -3.09 -9.06 18.95
CA GLU A 111 -1.64 -9.26 18.98
C GLU A 111 -1.16 -9.57 20.40
N GLN A 112 -1.59 -8.76 21.37
CA GLN A 112 -1.21 -8.95 22.77
C GLN A 112 -1.72 -10.30 23.31
N ALA A 113 -3.00 -10.62 23.09
CA ALA A 113 -3.58 -11.87 23.57
C ALA A 113 -2.91 -13.11 22.96
N LEU A 114 -2.54 -13.04 21.67
CA LEU A 114 -1.81 -14.11 20.98
C LEU A 114 -0.40 -14.29 21.56
N ASP A 115 0.33 -13.20 21.76
CA ASP A 115 1.68 -13.24 22.33
C ASP A 115 1.66 -13.76 23.79
N GLU A 116 0.65 -13.40 24.58
CA GLU A 116 0.41 -13.93 25.92
C GLU A 116 0.12 -15.45 25.88
N ALA A 117 -0.78 -15.90 25.01
CA ALA A 117 -1.11 -17.32 24.86
C ALA A 117 0.12 -18.15 24.42
N LEU A 118 0.88 -17.67 23.44
CA LEU A 118 2.11 -18.34 22.98
C LEU A 118 3.20 -18.38 24.06
N THR A 119 3.24 -17.38 24.94
CA THR A 119 4.16 -17.35 26.08
C THR A 119 3.71 -18.30 27.18
N ALA A 120 2.40 -18.39 27.45
CA ALA A 120 1.84 -19.30 28.44
C ALA A 120 2.05 -20.78 28.05
N GLY A 121 1.82 -21.13 26.78
CA GLY A 121 2.01 -22.48 26.27
C GLY A 121 3.45 -22.88 25.94
N ARG A 122 4.44 -22.09 26.33
CA ARG A 122 5.85 -22.37 25.99
C ARG A 122 6.36 -23.63 26.68
N ALA A 123 7.09 -24.48 25.96
CA ALA A 123 7.72 -25.64 26.55
C ALA A 123 8.87 -25.22 27.50
N ALA A 124 8.79 -25.59 28.78
CA ALA A 124 9.76 -25.17 29.80
C ALA A 124 11.17 -25.75 29.62
N GLY A 125 11.30 -26.86 28.88
CA GLY A 125 12.59 -27.51 28.61
C GLY A 125 13.38 -26.93 27.43
N LEU A 126 12.82 -25.95 26.71
CA LEU A 126 13.51 -25.31 25.58
C LEU A 126 14.21 -24.03 26.02
N GLU A 127 15.40 -23.79 25.47
CA GLU A 127 16.09 -22.51 25.61
C GLU A 127 15.43 -21.47 24.69
N HIS A 128 14.58 -20.62 25.27
CA HIS A 128 13.88 -19.57 24.54
C HIS A 128 14.80 -18.39 24.20
N GLY A 129 14.36 -17.54 23.26
CA GLY A 129 15.13 -16.36 22.86
C GLY A 129 16.27 -16.64 21.88
N HIS A 130 16.31 -17.82 21.26
CA HIS A 130 17.30 -18.16 20.23
C HIS A 130 16.64 -18.41 18.87
N SER A 131 17.33 -18.04 17.78
CA SER A 131 16.83 -18.25 16.42
C SER A 131 16.69 -19.73 16.05
N SER A 132 17.47 -20.62 16.68
CA SER A 132 17.38 -22.07 16.49
C SER A 132 16.06 -22.62 17.04
N THR A 133 15.66 -22.19 18.24
CA THR A 133 14.43 -22.62 18.91
C THR A 133 13.19 -22.22 18.12
N TYR A 134 13.23 -21.06 17.46
CA TYR A 134 12.17 -20.66 16.53
C TYR A 134 12.11 -21.54 15.27
N LYS A 135 13.27 -21.88 14.70
CA LYS A 135 13.36 -22.56 13.40
C LYS A 135 13.15 -24.08 13.53
N TRP A 136 13.82 -24.71 14.48
CA TRP A 136 13.89 -26.16 14.64
C TRP A 136 12.82 -26.67 15.60
N ASP A 137 12.67 -26.03 16.77
CA ASP A 137 11.67 -26.42 17.78
C ASP A 137 10.31 -25.76 17.55
N ARG A 138 10.19 -24.94 16.50
CA ARG A 138 8.95 -24.26 16.07
C ARG A 138 8.32 -23.38 17.15
N CYS A 139 9.07 -22.97 18.17
CA CYS A 139 8.57 -22.05 19.19
C CYS A 139 8.22 -20.70 18.56
N ARG A 140 7.02 -20.18 18.87
CA ARG A 140 6.51 -18.90 18.33
C ARG A 140 6.37 -17.80 19.38
N CYS A 141 6.89 -18.00 20.58
CA CYS A 141 6.84 -16.97 21.62
C CYS A 141 7.53 -15.67 21.18
N PRO A 142 7.18 -14.52 21.79
CA PRO A 142 7.72 -13.21 21.40
C PRO A 142 9.25 -13.14 21.41
N GLU A 143 9.89 -13.80 22.39
CA GLU A 143 11.35 -13.84 22.54
C GLU A 143 12.02 -14.58 21.36
N CYS A 144 11.57 -15.81 21.08
CA CYS A 144 12.09 -16.61 19.94
C CYS A 144 11.83 -15.93 18.60
N LYS A 145 10.65 -15.30 18.45
CA LYS A 145 10.29 -14.52 17.25
C LYS A 145 11.21 -13.31 17.08
N ALA A 146 11.51 -12.58 18.15
CA ALA A 146 12.43 -11.44 18.12
C ALA A 146 13.87 -11.87 17.81
N ALA A 147 14.30 -13.04 18.29
CA ALA A 147 15.63 -13.58 18.00
C ALA A 147 15.78 -14.04 16.54
N HIS A 148 14.74 -14.65 15.95
CA HIS A 148 14.77 -15.10 14.56
C HIS A 148 14.54 -13.96 13.55
N HIS A 149 13.66 -13.02 13.90
CA HIS A 149 13.44 -11.80 13.14
C HIS A 149 13.92 -10.64 14.01
N PRO A 150 15.25 -10.47 14.17
CA PRO A 150 15.75 -9.29 14.84
C PRO A 150 15.12 -8.11 14.10
N LYS A 151 14.32 -7.33 14.83
CA LYS A 151 13.94 -6.01 14.31
C LYS A 151 15.28 -5.34 14.11
N GLU A 152 15.74 -5.24 12.86
CA GLU A 152 16.89 -4.39 12.55
C GLU A 152 16.64 -3.08 13.28
N PRO A 153 17.65 -2.50 13.97
CA PRO A 153 17.48 -1.25 14.67
C PRO A 153 16.74 -0.32 13.73
N VAL A 154 15.54 0.11 14.17
CA VAL A 154 14.52 0.78 13.36
C VAL A 154 15.25 1.68 12.38
N PHE A 155 15.22 1.28 11.11
CA PHE A 155 15.87 1.95 9.97
C PHE A 155 16.05 3.42 10.32
N ASP A 156 17.29 3.84 10.61
CA ASP A 156 17.58 5.19 11.08
C ASP A 156 16.78 6.19 10.24
N LEU A 157 15.74 6.77 10.84
CA LEU A 157 14.81 7.65 10.14
C LEU A 157 15.58 8.87 9.61
N GLU A 158 16.65 9.25 10.30
CA GLU A 158 17.58 10.28 9.83
C GLU A 158 18.34 9.81 8.60
N GLY A 159 18.82 8.57 8.58
CA GLY A 159 19.46 7.91 7.44
C GLY A 159 18.53 7.72 6.23
N MET A 160 17.24 7.44 6.43
CA MET A 160 16.25 7.41 5.35
C MET A 160 15.97 8.82 4.81
N ALA A 161 15.75 9.79 5.70
CA ALA A 161 15.57 11.19 5.32
C ALA A 161 16.82 11.74 4.58
N ALA A 162 18.02 11.34 5.01
CA ALA A 162 19.27 11.70 4.34
C ALA A 162 19.37 11.09 2.94
N ARG A 163 18.98 9.82 2.76
CA ARG A 163 18.91 9.18 1.43
C ARG A 163 17.90 9.88 0.52
N ASP A 164 16.72 10.24 1.02
CA ASP A 164 15.73 10.99 0.24
C ASP A 164 16.23 12.39 -0.13
N ARG A 165 16.89 13.10 0.79
CA ARG A 165 17.54 14.39 0.51
C ARG A 165 18.58 14.27 -0.60
N ARG A 166 19.45 13.24 -0.57
CA ARG A 166 20.44 12.97 -1.64
C ARG A 166 19.74 12.70 -2.98
N ARG A 167 18.70 11.86 -2.99
CA ARG A 167 17.92 11.56 -4.19
C ARG A 167 17.27 12.81 -4.79
N ARG A 168 16.72 13.70 -3.97
CA ARG A 168 16.14 14.98 -4.41
C ARG A 168 17.22 15.92 -4.96
N ALA A 169 18.38 16.00 -4.32
CA ALA A 169 19.50 16.83 -4.78
C ALA A 169 20.03 16.34 -6.15
N GLU A 170 20.21 15.04 -6.31
CA GLU A 170 20.62 14.42 -7.57
C GLU A 170 19.61 14.69 -8.70
N LYS A 171 18.31 14.53 -8.42
CA LYS A 171 17.24 14.85 -9.39
C LYS A 171 17.25 16.32 -9.82
N ARG A 172 17.55 17.26 -8.90
CA ARG A 172 17.71 18.68 -9.24
C ARG A 172 18.93 18.92 -10.12
N ARG A 173 20.06 18.24 -9.82
CA ARG A 173 21.28 18.32 -10.62
C ARG A 173 21.06 17.82 -12.05
N LEU A 174 20.36 16.69 -12.22
CA LEU A 174 19.99 16.15 -13.54
C LEU A 174 19.12 17.14 -14.33
N ARG A 175 18.05 17.69 -13.71
CA ARG A 175 17.21 18.71 -14.36
C ARG A 175 17.98 19.95 -14.79
N ARG A 176 18.91 20.41 -13.94
CA ARG A 176 19.76 21.56 -14.28
C ARG A 176 20.67 21.24 -15.46
N TRP A 177 21.23 20.04 -15.49
CA TRP A 177 22.04 19.56 -16.61
C TRP A 177 21.23 19.47 -17.91
N GLU A 178 20.01 18.93 -17.87
CA GLU A 178 19.09 18.86 -19.02
C GLU A 178 18.78 20.26 -19.60
N VAL A 179 18.53 21.26 -18.75
CA VAL A 179 18.31 22.65 -19.18
C VAL A 179 19.54 23.22 -19.90
N VAL A 180 20.74 22.94 -19.38
CA VAL A 180 22.00 23.40 -20.00
C VAL A 180 22.23 22.71 -21.34
N GLN A 181 22.00 21.40 -21.44
CA GLN A 181 22.13 20.67 -22.72
C GLN A 181 21.15 21.22 -23.76
N ARG A 182 19.88 21.41 -23.36
CA ARG A 182 18.87 21.96 -24.26
C ARG A 182 19.24 23.36 -24.76
N ALA A 183 19.75 24.23 -23.88
CA ALA A 183 20.21 25.55 -24.28
C ALA A 183 21.44 25.50 -25.22
N LYS A 184 22.30 24.49 -25.07
CA LYS A 184 23.44 24.27 -25.97
C LYS A 184 22.97 23.82 -27.36
N GLU A 185 22.07 22.83 -27.41
CA GLU A 185 21.42 22.36 -28.64
C GLU A 185 20.68 23.52 -29.36
N ASP A 186 20.00 24.39 -28.62
CA ASP A 186 19.32 25.57 -29.18
C ASP A 186 20.30 26.54 -29.85
N ARG A 187 21.47 26.78 -29.24
CA ARG A 187 22.52 27.64 -29.83
C ARG A 187 23.16 27.02 -31.06
N GLU A 188 23.31 25.70 -31.09
CA GLU A 188 23.85 24.97 -32.25
C GLU A 188 22.86 24.98 -33.43
N THR A 189 21.57 24.83 -33.14
CA THR A 189 20.50 24.83 -34.15
C THR A 189 20.10 26.23 -34.62
N HIS A 190 20.23 27.24 -33.75
CA HIS A 190 19.90 28.63 -34.02
C HIS A 190 21.13 29.51 -33.76
N PRO A 191 22.14 29.47 -34.63
CA PRO A 191 23.31 30.32 -34.46
C PRO A 191 22.85 31.77 -34.49
N VAL A 192 23.06 32.48 -33.37
CA VAL A 192 22.79 33.91 -33.30
C VAL A 192 23.65 34.57 -34.37
N LYS A 193 23.01 35.13 -35.40
CA LYS A 193 23.73 35.97 -36.38
C LYS A 193 24.46 37.03 -35.56
N GLY A 194 25.79 37.01 -35.61
CA GLY A 194 26.63 37.96 -34.88
C GLY A 194 26.14 39.39 -35.14
N PRO A 195 26.43 40.33 -34.21
CA PRO A 195 26.03 41.71 -34.41
C PRO A 195 26.51 42.13 -35.80
N VAL A 196 25.56 42.54 -36.64
CA VAL A 196 25.88 43.13 -37.93
C VAL A 196 26.75 44.32 -37.58
N GLY A 197 28.06 44.20 -37.83
CA GLY A 197 29.02 45.23 -37.49
C GLY A 197 28.53 46.56 -38.06
N PRO A 198 28.80 47.70 -37.39
CA PRO A 198 28.37 49.00 -37.88
C PRO A 198 28.86 49.12 -39.33
N GLY A 199 27.90 49.09 -40.27
CA GLY A 199 28.19 49.17 -41.69
C GLY A 199 29.03 50.42 -41.89
N ALA A 200 30.21 50.23 -42.48
CA ALA A 200 31.06 51.33 -42.89
C ALA A 200 30.19 52.32 -43.69
N LEU A 201 29.95 53.48 -43.10
CA LEU A 201 29.44 54.64 -43.81
C LEU A 201 30.47 54.93 -44.90
N ASN A 202 30.12 54.61 -46.15
CA ASN A 202 30.88 55.07 -47.30
C ASN A 202 30.74 56.59 -47.35
N ASP A 203 31.84 57.29 -47.13
CA ASP A 203 31.95 58.71 -47.43
C ASP A 203 32.05 58.91 -48.97
N PRO A 204 31.40 59.97 -49.51
CA PRO A 204 31.28 60.23 -50.96
C PRO A 204 32.57 60.72 -51.63
#